data_AF-A0AAD6WM37-F1
#
_entry.id   AF-A0AAD6WM37-F1
#
_cell.length_a   1.000
_cell.length_b   1.000
_cell.length_c   1.000
_cell.angle_alpha   90.00
_cell.angle_beta   90.00
_cell.angle_gamma   90.00
#
_symmetry.space_group_name_H-M   'P 1'
#
loop_
_entity.id
_entity.type
_entity.pdbx_description
1 polymer ?
#
loop_
_entity_poly.entity_id
_entity_poly.type
_entity_poly.pdbx_seq_one_letter_code
_entity_poly.pdbx_strand_id
1 'polypeptide(L)'
;MGGKNLLDIVARNEAITITWLKSYLSFGAERPLWAFAADELFSLKALAGDANVDKLLRYNTYLQTWNVNTRTANVAKDLTIMVEAARDNGLRMEGLAISREIQRSAPIWFHQKSTAFRTLFTGGQHHKKTVKCLKEIHRVVSVADAEILARKLQTARHRSAWNCRCAACTGTRQSHPQCEDPNACFRRAKSMLDSLLPKWNPMLPQPEDWETGFNVAPPHDPDTRVFNPKITTHGTLADTFRIFTEGVDGSDVAPDNRPDPEPDEEEIIAHTDGSAMNNGRDEATAGSGVFFGEGDIRNIATRVPTALNPSNQVAEILAIKQACEACPNDIPLTIISD
;
A
#
# COMPACT_ATOMS: atom_id res chain seq x y z
N MET A 1 29.30 -30.97 17.84
CA MET A 1 28.91 -30.40 19.14
C MET A 1 29.08 -28.89 19.09
N GLY A 2 28.06 -28.12 19.47
CA GLY A 2 28.11 -26.66 19.68
C GLY A 2 27.04 -25.91 18.87
N GLY A 3 25.80 -25.71 19.33
CA GLY A 3 25.27 -25.83 20.68
C GLY A 3 25.27 -24.52 21.48
N LYS A 4 25.53 -23.36 20.86
CA LYS A 4 25.21 -22.07 21.46
C LYS A 4 24.62 -21.15 20.38
N ASN A 5 23.29 -21.00 20.42
CA ASN A 5 22.55 -19.82 19.98
C ASN A 5 23.10 -18.60 20.75
N LEU A 6 24.33 -18.20 20.44
CA LEU A 6 24.92 -16.97 20.91
C LEU A 6 24.08 -15.86 20.31
N LEU A 7 23.40 -15.13 21.20
CA LEU A 7 22.60 -13.96 20.88
C LEU A 7 23.36 -13.09 19.86
N ASP A 8 22.81 -12.97 18.66
CA ASP A 8 23.31 -11.99 17.69
C ASP A 8 22.93 -10.59 18.19
N ILE A 9 23.89 -9.92 18.83
CA ILE A 9 23.72 -8.60 19.41
C ILE A 9 23.41 -7.56 18.31
N VAL A 10 23.95 -7.75 17.11
CA VAL A 10 23.73 -6.84 15.98
C VAL A 10 22.28 -6.97 15.53
N ALA A 11 21.83 -8.19 15.23
CA ALA A 11 20.44 -8.45 14.84
C ALA A 11 19.45 -8.02 15.93
N ARG A 12 19.79 -8.20 17.22
CA ARG A 12 18.96 -7.73 18.33
C ARG A 12 18.85 -6.20 18.37
N ASN A 13 19.96 -5.47 18.24
CA ASN A 13 19.97 -4.00 18.25
C ASN A 13 19.22 -3.42 17.04
N GLU A 14 19.34 -4.08 15.90
CA GLU A 14 18.56 -3.76 14.70
C GLU A 14 17.06 -4.00 14.93
N ALA A 15 16.66 -5.13 15.49
CA ALA A 15 15.26 -5.42 15.84
C ALA A 15 14.67 -4.40 16.84
N ILE A 16 15.48 -3.94 17.81
CA ILE A 16 15.09 -2.82 18.70
C ILE A 16 14.83 -1.58 17.84
N THR A 17 15.75 -1.21 16.95
CA THR A 17 15.61 -0.03 16.08
C THR A 17 14.37 -0.14 15.18
N ILE A 18 14.06 -1.32 14.64
CA ILE A 18 12.84 -1.57 13.87
C ILE A 18 11.58 -1.35 14.73
N THR A 19 11.62 -1.65 16.02
CA THR A 19 10.50 -1.37 16.93
C THR A 19 10.29 0.14 17.11
N TRP A 20 11.37 0.93 17.20
CA TRP A 20 11.31 2.39 17.20
C TRP A 20 10.77 2.93 15.87
N LEU A 21 11.23 2.38 14.74
CA LEU A 21 10.73 2.72 13.41
C LEU A 21 9.24 2.46 13.27
N LYS A 22 8.75 1.29 13.73
CA LYS A 22 7.32 0.97 13.77
C LYS A 22 6.53 2.01 14.58
N SER A 23 7.07 2.41 15.73
CA SER A 23 6.45 3.43 16.58
C SER A 23 6.43 4.82 15.90
N TYR A 24 7.50 5.20 15.22
CA TYR A 24 7.58 6.43 14.43
C TYR A 24 6.56 6.49 13.28
N LEU A 25 6.37 5.35 12.60
CA LEU A 25 5.45 5.17 11.48
C LEU A 25 4.01 4.87 11.93
N SER A 26 3.68 5.01 13.21
CA SER A 26 2.28 5.05 13.63
C SER A 26 1.67 6.40 13.25
N PHE A 27 0.47 6.41 12.66
CA PHE A 27 -0.20 7.66 12.20
C PHE A 27 -1.60 7.84 12.82
N GLY A 28 -1.93 7.05 13.85
CA GLY A 28 -3.21 7.11 14.56
C GLY A 28 -3.14 7.86 15.89
N ALA A 29 -4.18 7.71 16.71
CA ALA A 29 -4.30 8.33 18.04
C ALA A 29 -3.15 7.94 19.00
N GLU A 30 -2.59 6.74 18.81
CA GLU A 30 -1.48 6.22 19.62
C GLU A 30 -0.09 6.70 19.14
N ARG A 31 -0.04 7.67 18.21
CA ARG A 31 1.24 8.17 17.69
C ARG A 31 2.02 8.86 18.82
N PRO A 32 3.26 8.41 19.12
CA PRO A 32 4.00 8.95 20.26
C PRO A 32 4.44 10.39 19.99
N LEU A 33 4.47 11.22 21.04
CA LEU A 33 4.81 12.64 20.93
C LEU A 33 6.18 12.89 20.28
N TRP A 34 7.15 12.02 20.55
CA TRP A 34 8.50 12.16 19.98
C TRP A 34 8.53 12.00 18.45
N ALA A 35 7.58 11.26 17.86
CA ALA A 35 7.51 11.09 16.41
C ALA A 35 7.18 12.41 15.70
N PHE A 36 6.32 13.25 16.31
CA PHE A 36 6.06 14.60 15.81
C PHE A 36 7.30 15.50 15.87
N ALA A 37 8.08 15.40 16.96
CA ALA A 37 9.35 16.12 17.06
C ALA A 37 10.37 15.62 16.01
N ALA A 38 10.39 14.31 15.74
CA ALA A 38 11.21 13.72 14.69
C ALA A 38 10.81 14.21 13.29
N ASP A 39 9.51 14.26 12.97
CA ASP A 39 8.99 14.82 11.70
C ASP A 39 9.51 16.26 11.51
N GLU A 40 9.42 17.12 12.54
CA GLU A 40 9.92 18.50 12.48
C GLU A 40 11.45 18.59 12.34
N LEU A 41 12.20 17.75 13.05
CA LEU A 41 13.65 17.71 12.90
C LEU A 41 14.04 17.28 11.48
N PHE A 42 13.35 16.30 10.91
CA PHE A 42 13.54 15.89 9.53
C PHE A 42 13.15 16.98 8.53
N SER A 43 12.03 17.68 8.77
CA SER A 43 11.55 18.78 7.93
C SER A 43 12.60 19.90 7.83
N LEU A 44 13.28 20.22 8.93
CA LEU A 44 14.34 21.23 9.00
C LEU A 44 15.63 20.80 8.29
N LYS A 45 15.86 19.49 8.14
CA LYS A 45 17.10 18.90 7.59
C LYS A 45 16.91 18.22 6.24
N ALA A 46 15.88 18.61 5.47
CA ALA A 46 15.70 18.16 4.10
C ALA A 46 16.95 18.44 3.23
N LEU A 47 17.23 17.57 2.26
CA LEU A 47 18.35 17.73 1.32
C LEU A 47 18.26 19.06 0.56
N ALA A 48 19.41 19.59 0.16
CA ALA A 48 19.48 20.87 -0.57
C ALA A 48 18.66 20.86 -1.87
N GLY A 49 18.61 19.73 -2.58
CA GLY A 49 17.76 19.55 -3.77
C GLY A 49 16.26 19.61 -3.47
N ASP A 50 15.88 19.47 -2.20
CA ASP A 50 14.50 19.50 -1.69
C ASP A 50 14.20 20.78 -0.92
N ALA A 51 15.13 21.74 -0.87
CA ALA A 51 14.97 23.01 -0.18
C ALA A 51 13.74 23.81 -0.67
N ASN A 52 13.35 23.62 -1.95
CA ASN A 52 12.19 24.27 -2.57
C ASN A 52 10.84 23.63 -2.21
N VAL A 53 10.83 22.49 -1.52
CA VAL A 53 9.62 21.96 -0.88
C VAL A 53 9.31 22.88 0.28
N ASP A 54 8.14 23.50 0.28
CA ASP A 54 7.69 24.37 1.35
C ASP A 54 7.75 23.63 2.69
N LYS A 55 8.38 24.24 3.72
CA LYS A 55 8.56 23.61 5.03
C LYS A 55 7.22 23.20 5.65
N LEU A 56 6.19 24.02 5.45
CA LEU A 56 4.84 23.75 5.97
C LEU A 56 4.17 22.53 5.32
N LEU A 57 4.73 22.00 4.23
CA LEU A 57 4.20 20.84 3.51
C LEU A 57 5.07 19.59 3.67
N ARG A 58 6.14 19.66 4.45
CA ARG A 58 7.01 18.52 4.77
C ARG A 58 6.42 17.80 5.98
N TYR A 59 5.54 16.85 5.72
CA TYR A 59 4.87 16.05 6.74
C TYR A 59 5.74 14.91 7.22
N ASN A 60 6.11 14.01 6.32
CA ASN A 60 6.87 12.81 6.68
C ASN A 60 7.65 12.31 5.46
N THR A 61 8.93 11.98 5.68
CA THR A 61 9.85 11.58 4.60
C THR A 61 9.53 10.22 3.96
N TYR A 62 8.66 9.40 4.57
CA TYR A 62 8.24 8.11 4.03
C TYR A 62 6.87 8.17 3.32
N LEU A 63 6.11 9.23 3.55
CA LEU A 63 4.85 9.51 2.85
C LEU A 63 5.04 10.44 1.64
N GLN A 64 6.22 11.04 1.48
CA GLN A 64 6.50 12.03 0.46
C GLN A 64 7.90 11.86 -0.14
N THR A 65 8.05 12.32 -1.38
CA THR A 65 9.25 12.15 -2.24
C THR A 65 10.45 13.06 -1.89
N TRP A 66 10.38 13.83 -0.81
CA TRP A 66 11.52 14.62 -0.33
C TRP A 66 12.32 13.80 0.69
N ASN A 67 13.61 14.07 0.76
CA ASN A 67 14.56 13.26 1.51
C ASN A 67 15.28 14.08 2.59
N VAL A 68 15.67 13.40 3.66
CA VAL A 68 16.45 13.96 4.77
C VAL A 68 17.94 13.79 4.52
N ASN A 69 18.73 14.82 4.85
CA ASN A 69 20.18 14.74 4.82
C ASN A 69 20.72 14.12 6.13
N THR A 70 20.73 12.81 6.26
CA THR A 70 21.18 12.13 7.49
C THR A 70 22.70 12.09 7.67
N ARG A 71 23.48 12.31 6.60
CA ARG A 71 24.95 12.17 6.62
C ARG A 71 25.70 13.44 7.03
N THR A 72 25.22 14.60 6.58
CA THR A 72 25.93 15.88 6.77
C THR A 72 25.14 16.89 7.59
N ALA A 73 23.84 16.66 7.75
CA ALA A 73 23.07 17.45 8.68
C ALA A 73 23.19 16.84 10.08
N ASN A 74 23.45 17.67 11.08
CA ASN A 74 23.47 17.29 12.49
C ASN A 74 22.04 16.93 12.97
N VAL A 75 21.53 15.79 12.50
CA VAL A 75 20.34 15.11 13.00
C VAL A 75 20.77 14.27 14.20
N ALA A 76 19.91 14.15 15.22
CA ALA A 76 20.20 13.33 16.39
C ALA A 76 20.57 11.90 15.97
N LYS A 77 21.60 11.33 16.63
CA LYS A 77 22.18 10.02 16.27
C LYS A 77 21.14 8.91 16.16
N ASP A 78 20.19 8.86 17.09
CA ASP A 78 19.15 7.84 17.13
C ASP A 78 18.21 7.91 15.91
N LEU A 79 17.89 9.12 15.45
CA LEU A 79 17.07 9.31 14.25
C LEU A 79 17.83 8.90 12.98
N THR A 80 19.15 9.16 12.92
CA THR A 80 19.99 8.68 11.82
C THR A 80 20.00 7.16 11.76
N ILE A 81 20.22 6.49 12.91
CA ILE A 81 20.20 5.02 13.01
C ILE A 81 18.83 4.46 12.58
N MET A 82 17.73 5.11 12.97
CA MET A 82 16.38 4.70 12.56
C MET A 82 16.15 4.82 11.06
N VAL A 83 16.63 5.89 10.42
CA VAL A 83 16.54 6.06 8.97
C VAL A 83 17.40 5.04 8.22
N GLU A 84 18.58 4.72 8.75
CA GLU A 84 19.45 3.67 8.20
C GLU A 84 18.80 2.29 8.31
N ALA A 85 18.25 1.93 9.47
CA ALA A 85 17.51 0.67 9.64
C ALA A 85 16.33 0.56 8.67
N ALA A 86 15.57 1.64 8.46
CA ALA A 86 14.50 1.66 7.48
C ALA A 86 15.00 1.37 6.06
N ARG A 87 16.13 1.97 5.66
CA ARG A 87 16.73 1.75 4.34
C ARG A 87 17.26 0.32 4.19
N ASP A 88 18.02 -0.13 5.18
CA ASP A 88 18.75 -1.39 5.12
C ASP A 88 17.79 -2.59 5.17
N ASN A 89 16.63 -2.43 5.82
CA ASN A 89 15.53 -3.39 5.80
C ASN A 89 14.54 -3.18 4.66
N GLY A 90 14.83 -2.32 3.68
CA GLY A 90 13.96 -2.10 2.52
C GLY A 90 12.55 -1.66 2.91
N LEU A 91 12.40 -0.65 3.76
CA LEU A 91 11.09 -0.08 4.09
C LEU A 91 10.45 0.53 2.84
N ARG A 92 9.23 0.08 2.51
CA ARG A 92 8.41 0.64 1.44
C ARG A 92 6.98 0.88 1.91
N MET A 93 6.33 1.89 1.34
CA MET A 93 4.88 2.06 1.43
C MET A 93 4.23 1.20 0.34
N GLU A 94 3.55 0.12 0.72
CA GLU A 94 3.06 -0.91 -0.18
C GLU A 94 1.85 -1.70 0.38
N GLY A 95 1.03 -2.21 -0.53
CA GLY A 95 -0.07 -3.13 -0.25
C GLY A 95 -0.68 -3.61 -1.57
N LEU A 96 -1.41 -4.74 -1.54
CA LEU A 96 -2.12 -5.28 -2.70
C LEU A 96 -3.25 -4.32 -3.13
N ALA A 97 -4.05 -3.88 -2.17
CA ALA A 97 -5.04 -2.83 -2.32
C ALA A 97 -5.09 -1.99 -1.04
N ILE A 98 -5.43 -0.71 -1.16
CA ILE A 98 -5.40 0.26 -0.06
C ILE A 98 -6.79 0.87 0.08
N SER A 99 -7.34 0.86 1.29
CA SER A 99 -8.67 1.43 1.52
C SER A 99 -8.72 2.93 1.24
N ARG A 100 -9.88 3.44 0.82
CA ARG A 100 -10.08 4.88 0.55
C ARG A 100 -9.82 5.73 1.78
N GLU A 101 -10.09 5.21 2.97
CA GLU A 101 -9.79 5.90 4.23
C GLU A 101 -8.29 6.21 4.35
N ILE A 102 -7.44 5.19 4.16
CA ILE A 102 -5.99 5.36 4.16
C ILE A 102 -5.57 6.28 3.01
N GLN A 103 -6.04 6.04 1.78
CA GLN A 103 -5.71 6.87 0.61
C GLN A 103 -5.98 8.35 0.88
N ARG A 104 -7.15 8.67 1.44
CA ARG A 104 -7.59 10.03 1.77
C ARG A 104 -6.76 10.70 2.85
N SER A 105 -6.27 9.92 3.82
CA SER A 105 -5.45 10.42 4.92
C SER A 105 -4.02 10.81 4.50
N ALA A 106 -3.53 10.28 3.36
CA ALA A 106 -2.18 10.54 2.87
C ALA A 106 -1.99 12.02 2.44
N PRO A 107 -0.76 12.57 2.54
CA PRO A 107 -0.46 13.92 2.08
C PRO A 107 -0.46 13.99 0.55
N ILE A 108 -1.23 14.90 -0.05
CA ILE A 108 -1.28 15.02 -1.53
C ILE A 108 -0.03 15.70 -2.11
N TRP A 109 0.61 16.59 -1.33
CA TRP A 109 1.80 17.30 -1.79
C TRP A 109 3.00 16.36 -1.83
N PHE A 110 3.66 16.27 -2.99
CA PHE A 110 4.85 15.44 -3.16
C PHE A 110 4.63 13.97 -2.74
N HIS A 111 3.39 13.47 -2.87
CA HIS A 111 2.97 12.14 -2.44
C HIS A 111 3.94 11.05 -2.93
N GLN A 112 4.33 10.11 -2.06
CA GLN A 112 5.35 9.08 -2.37
C GLN A 112 5.00 8.22 -3.59
N LYS A 113 3.71 8.00 -3.82
CA LYS A 113 3.16 7.19 -4.93
C LYS A 113 2.54 8.05 -6.04
N SER A 114 3.20 9.16 -6.35
CA SER A 114 2.86 10.03 -7.48
C SER A 114 3.90 9.90 -8.59
N THR A 115 3.45 9.91 -9.84
CA THR A 115 4.30 9.97 -11.04
C THR A 115 4.59 11.40 -11.48
N ALA A 116 4.09 12.41 -10.76
CA ALA A 116 4.23 13.81 -11.15
C ALA A 116 5.66 14.32 -11.02
N PHE A 117 6.04 15.17 -11.97
CA PHE A 117 7.16 16.06 -11.79
C PHE A 117 6.88 17.10 -10.69
N ARG A 118 7.95 17.53 -10.00
CA ARG A 118 7.89 18.52 -8.91
C ARG A 118 7.19 19.83 -9.28
N THR A 119 7.21 20.20 -10.56
CA THR A 119 6.56 21.41 -11.09
C THR A 119 5.04 21.43 -10.89
N LEU A 120 4.41 20.25 -10.76
CA LEU A 120 2.99 20.16 -10.41
C LEU A 120 2.72 20.78 -9.03
N PHE A 121 3.59 20.48 -8.06
CA PHE A 121 3.47 20.89 -6.66
C PHE A 121 4.05 22.28 -6.37
N THR A 122 5.04 22.72 -7.14
CA THR A 122 5.63 24.07 -6.99
C THR A 122 4.93 25.13 -7.86
N GLY A 123 4.15 24.69 -8.85
CA GLY A 123 3.38 25.54 -9.75
C GLY A 123 4.15 26.04 -10.97
N GLY A 124 5.47 25.85 -11.02
CA GLY A 124 6.32 26.37 -12.10
C GLY A 124 6.08 27.87 -12.38
N GLN A 125 6.30 28.29 -13.62
CA GLN A 125 6.11 29.69 -14.02
C GLN A 125 4.63 30.08 -14.14
N HIS A 126 3.75 29.14 -14.51
CA HIS A 126 2.37 29.45 -14.91
C HIS A 126 1.30 29.26 -13.83
N HIS A 127 1.59 28.54 -12.75
CA HIS A 127 0.57 28.16 -11.76
C HIS A 127 0.94 28.49 -10.31
N LYS A 128 1.94 29.35 -10.10
CA LYS A 128 2.38 29.78 -8.78
C LYS A 128 1.24 30.34 -7.93
N LYS A 129 0.35 31.14 -8.52
CA LYS A 129 -0.84 31.70 -7.85
C LYS A 129 -1.81 30.60 -7.40
N THR A 130 -2.12 29.65 -8.29
CA THR A 130 -3.03 28.54 -7.98
C THR A 130 -2.48 27.65 -6.88
N VAL A 131 -1.20 27.29 -6.96
CA VAL A 131 -0.53 26.49 -5.92
C VAL A 131 -0.51 27.24 -4.58
N LYS A 132 -0.19 28.53 -4.59
CA LYS A 132 -0.27 29.37 -3.37
C LYS A 132 -1.69 29.39 -2.78
N CYS A 133 -2.70 29.54 -3.63
CA CYS A 133 -4.11 29.53 -3.21
C CYS A 133 -4.52 28.18 -2.60
N LEU A 134 -4.10 27.05 -3.18
CA LEU A 134 -4.36 25.72 -2.62
C LEU A 134 -3.75 25.56 -1.22
N LYS A 135 -2.53 26.08 -1.01
CA LYS A 135 -1.82 26.00 0.27
C LYS A 135 -2.39 26.93 1.34
N GLU A 136 -2.54 28.22 1.03
CA GLU A 136 -2.79 29.24 2.04
C GLU A 136 -4.28 29.53 2.24
N ILE A 137 -5.06 29.46 1.15
CA ILE A 137 -6.49 29.80 1.17
C ILE A 137 -7.32 28.53 1.39
N HIS A 138 -7.15 27.52 0.54
CA HIS A 138 -7.89 26.26 0.67
C HIS A 138 -7.31 25.31 1.71
N ARG A 139 -6.08 25.56 2.18
CA ARG A 139 -5.38 24.75 3.19
C ARG A 139 -5.36 23.26 2.85
N VAL A 140 -5.17 22.95 1.57
CA VAL A 140 -5.06 21.58 1.09
C VAL A 140 -3.83 20.94 1.70
N VAL A 141 -4.01 19.81 2.38
CA VAL A 141 -2.92 19.02 2.96
C VAL A 141 -2.97 17.59 2.45
N SER A 142 -4.16 17.01 2.48
CA SER A 142 -4.42 15.59 2.25
C SER A 142 -4.96 15.30 0.85
N VAL A 143 -4.94 14.03 0.47
CA VAL A 143 -5.65 13.52 -0.71
C VAL A 143 -7.14 13.81 -0.59
N ALA A 144 -7.74 13.70 0.61
CA ALA A 144 -9.14 14.05 0.85
C ALA A 144 -9.47 15.51 0.47
N ASP A 145 -8.61 16.46 0.87
CA ASP A 145 -8.81 17.88 0.57
C ASP A 145 -8.78 18.14 -0.95
N ALA A 146 -7.82 17.51 -1.64
CA ALA A 146 -7.73 17.57 -3.09
C ALA A 146 -8.95 16.93 -3.76
N GLU A 147 -9.42 15.80 -3.26
CA GLU A 147 -10.62 15.09 -3.73
C GLU A 147 -11.87 15.99 -3.64
N ILE A 148 -12.07 16.64 -2.50
CA ILE A 148 -13.20 17.58 -2.29
C ILE A 148 -13.18 18.69 -3.33
N LEU A 149 -12.02 19.28 -3.62
CA LEU A 149 -11.90 20.33 -4.63
C LEU A 149 -12.07 19.79 -6.05
N ALA A 150 -11.48 18.64 -6.37
CA ALA A 150 -11.55 18.05 -7.70
C ALA A 150 -12.99 17.65 -8.08
N ARG A 151 -13.75 17.07 -7.15
CA ARG A 151 -15.16 16.69 -7.37
C ARG A 151 -16.06 17.87 -7.71
N LYS A 152 -15.70 19.11 -7.30
CA LYS A 152 -16.46 20.32 -7.67
C LYS A 152 -16.50 20.57 -9.18
N LEU A 153 -15.57 20.02 -9.96
CA LEU A 153 -15.60 20.08 -11.43
C LEU A 153 -16.82 19.36 -12.02
N GLN A 154 -17.38 18.38 -11.31
CA GLN A 154 -18.57 17.62 -11.73
C GLN A 154 -19.89 18.34 -11.40
N THR A 155 -19.82 19.53 -10.79
CA THR A 155 -21.02 20.31 -10.45
C THR A 155 -21.81 20.68 -11.72
N ALA A 156 -23.13 20.51 -11.69
CA ALA A 156 -24.00 20.90 -12.78
C ALA A 156 -23.74 22.35 -13.22
N ARG A 157 -23.71 22.57 -14.55
CA ARG A 157 -23.42 23.87 -15.19
C ARG A 157 -22.02 24.44 -14.91
N HIS A 158 -21.10 23.65 -14.37
CA HIS A 158 -19.69 24.06 -14.27
C HIS A 158 -19.13 24.33 -15.68
N ARG A 159 -18.26 25.34 -15.77
CA ARG A 159 -17.60 25.74 -17.02
C ARG A 159 -16.13 25.98 -16.75
N SER A 160 -15.32 25.69 -17.76
CA SER A 160 -13.89 25.97 -17.78
C SER A 160 -13.57 27.46 -17.91
N ALA A 161 -13.96 28.24 -16.91
CA ALA A 161 -13.75 29.68 -16.88
C ALA A 161 -13.46 30.16 -15.46
N TRP A 162 -12.55 31.12 -15.34
CA TRP A 162 -12.14 31.72 -14.06
C TRP A 162 -13.31 32.38 -13.31
N ASN A 163 -14.33 32.84 -14.04
CA ASN A 163 -15.52 33.51 -13.53
C ASN A 163 -16.78 32.60 -13.52
N CYS A 164 -16.60 31.27 -13.57
CA CYS A 164 -17.72 30.32 -13.54
C CYS A 164 -18.66 30.59 -12.36
N ARG A 165 -19.97 30.62 -12.63
CA ARG A 165 -21.05 30.90 -11.66
C ARG A 165 -21.84 29.66 -11.25
N CYS A 166 -21.30 28.45 -11.44
CA CYS A 166 -21.95 27.25 -10.91
C CYS A 166 -21.99 27.29 -9.38
N ALA A 167 -22.85 26.47 -8.77
CA ALA A 167 -23.05 26.45 -7.32
C ALA A 167 -21.72 26.27 -6.56
N ALA A 168 -20.86 25.35 -7.01
CA ALA A 168 -19.57 25.10 -6.36
C ALA A 168 -18.59 26.27 -6.48
N CYS A 169 -18.44 26.88 -7.65
CA CYS A 169 -17.55 28.04 -7.80
C CYS A 169 -18.05 29.25 -7.00
N THR A 170 -19.36 29.48 -6.98
CA THR A 170 -19.96 30.57 -6.19
C THR A 170 -19.79 30.33 -4.69
N GLY A 171 -20.13 29.12 -4.20
CA GLY A 171 -19.94 28.76 -2.80
C GLY A 171 -18.47 28.79 -2.37
N THR A 172 -17.54 28.42 -3.26
CA THR A 172 -16.11 28.56 -2.98
C THR A 172 -15.67 30.02 -2.85
N ARG A 173 -16.14 30.94 -3.71
CA ARG A 173 -15.83 32.38 -3.54
C ARG A 173 -16.47 32.97 -2.29
N GLN A 174 -17.63 32.49 -1.87
CA GLN A 174 -18.27 32.92 -0.62
C GLN A 174 -17.50 32.46 0.62
N SER A 175 -17.10 31.18 0.65
CA SER A 175 -16.34 30.60 1.77
C SER A 175 -14.88 31.04 1.79
N HIS A 176 -14.30 31.33 0.63
CA HIS A 176 -12.90 31.73 0.45
C HIS A 176 -12.82 32.97 -0.46
N PRO A 177 -13.15 34.17 0.04
CA PRO A 177 -13.19 35.40 -0.77
C PRO A 177 -11.88 35.76 -1.48
N GLN A 178 -10.74 35.27 -0.97
CA GLN A 178 -9.41 35.46 -1.56
C GLN A 178 -9.14 34.54 -2.76
N CYS A 179 -10.00 33.55 -3.04
CA CYS A 179 -9.87 32.66 -4.19
C CYS A 179 -10.49 33.31 -5.44
N GLU A 180 -9.64 33.94 -6.26
CA GLU A 180 -10.08 34.63 -7.49
C GLU A 180 -10.54 33.64 -8.58
N ASP A 181 -9.87 32.50 -8.70
CA ASP A 181 -10.16 31.45 -9.69
C ASP A 181 -10.34 30.06 -9.05
N PRO A 182 -11.55 29.75 -8.55
CA PRO A 182 -11.87 28.42 -8.02
C PRO A 182 -11.66 27.31 -9.05
N ASN A 183 -11.95 27.57 -10.32
CA ASN A 183 -11.83 26.58 -11.38
C ASN A 183 -10.37 26.14 -11.58
N ALA A 184 -9.41 27.07 -11.55
CA ALA A 184 -7.99 26.73 -11.59
C ALA A 184 -7.57 25.87 -10.38
N CYS A 185 -8.08 26.19 -9.19
CA CYS A 185 -7.81 25.41 -7.98
C CYS A 185 -8.37 23.99 -8.09
N PHE A 186 -9.62 23.83 -8.52
CA PHE A 186 -10.25 22.52 -8.70
C PHE A 186 -9.52 21.67 -9.74
N ARG A 187 -9.14 22.27 -10.87
CA ARG A 187 -8.35 21.58 -11.91
C ARG A 187 -6.99 21.15 -11.40
N ARG A 188 -6.30 22.02 -10.67
CA ARG A 188 -4.98 21.69 -10.15
C ARG A 188 -5.07 20.57 -9.12
N ALA A 189 -6.06 20.60 -8.23
CA ALA A 189 -6.34 19.51 -7.30
C ALA A 189 -6.61 18.18 -8.05
N LYS A 190 -7.43 18.22 -9.11
CA LYS A 190 -7.64 17.05 -9.99
C LYS A 190 -6.33 16.55 -10.60
N SER A 191 -5.49 17.43 -11.14
CA SER A 191 -4.19 17.03 -11.71
C SER A 191 -3.26 16.39 -10.67
N MET A 192 -3.34 16.81 -9.40
CA MET A 192 -2.59 16.16 -8.32
C MET A 192 -3.10 14.73 -8.07
N LEU A 193 -4.42 14.53 -8.03
CA LEU A 193 -5.02 13.19 -7.89
C LEU A 193 -4.72 12.30 -9.09
N ASP A 194 -4.84 12.83 -10.32
CA ASP A 194 -4.57 12.10 -11.56
C ASP A 194 -3.10 11.65 -11.66
N SER A 195 -2.19 12.25 -10.88
CA SER A 195 -0.79 11.84 -10.82
C SER A 195 -0.52 10.68 -9.87
N LEU A 196 -1.48 10.33 -9.00
CA LEU A 196 -1.34 9.21 -8.08
C LEU A 196 -1.45 7.90 -8.87
N LEU A 197 -0.63 6.92 -8.47
CA LEU A 197 -0.77 5.56 -8.98
C LEU A 197 -2.19 5.04 -8.72
N PRO A 198 -2.76 4.19 -9.59
CA PRO A 198 -4.17 3.80 -9.51
C PRO A 198 -4.60 3.27 -8.14
N LYS A 199 -3.77 2.43 -7.50
CA LYS A 199 -4.02 1.88 -6.15
C LYS A 199 -4.01 2.91 -5.01
N TRP A 200 -3.61 4.15 -5.29
CA TRP A 200 -3.54 5.28 -4.34
C TRP A 200 -4.52 6.41 -4.69
N ASN A 201 -5.33 6.26 -5.73
CA ASN A 201 -6.25 7.30 -6.19
C ASN A 201 -7.71 7.00 -5.76
N PRO A 202 -8.26 7.73 -4.78
CA PRO A 202 -9.63 7.50 -4.29
C PRO A 202 -10.72 8.00 -5.25
N MET A 203 -10.36 8.49 -6.44
CA MET A 203 -11.33 8.79 -7.50
C MET A 203 -11.56 7.60 -8.45
N LEU A 204 -10.71 6.58 -8.41
CA LEU A 204 -10.82 5.39 -9.27
C LEU A 204 -11.57 4.26 -8.54
N PRO A 205 -12.10 3.27 -9.27
CA PRO A 205 -12.60 2.03 -8.68
C PRO A 205 -11.50 1.33 -7.87
N GLN A 206 -11.84 0.82 -6.69
CA GLN A 206 -10.94 0.12 -5.77
C GLN A 206 -11.55 -1.22 -5.34
N PRO A 207 -10.74 -2.24 -4.99
CA PRO A 207 -11.23 -3.52 -4.48
C PRO A 207 -12.29 -3.44 -3.37
N GLU A 208 -12.11 -2.50 -2.44
CA GLU A 208 -13.10 -2.24 -1.38
C GLU A 208 -14.52 -1.95 -1.88
N ASP A 209 -14.69 -1.43 -3.11
CA ASP A 209 -16.01 -1.09 -3.65
C ASP A 209 -16.88 -2.33 -3.88
N TRP A 210 -16.27 -3.50 -4.12
CA TRP A 210 -16.97 -4.77 -4.37
C TRP A 210 -16.70 -5.86 -3.32
N GLU A 211 -15.63 -5.75 -2.54
CA GLU A 211 -15.34 -6.66 -1.41
C GLU A 211 -16.42 -6.67 -0.32
N THR A 212 -17.24 -5.62 -0.23
CA THR A 212 -18.41 -5.59 0.66
C THR A 212 -19.45 -6.68 0.34
N GLY A 213 -19.47 -7.16 -0.91
CA GLY A 213 -20.37 -8.21 -1.37
C GLY A 213 -19.89 -9.63 -1.10
N PHE A 214 -18.64 -9.83 -0.61
CA PHE A 214 -18.03 -11.16 -0.44
C PHE A 214 -18.52 -11.91 0.81
N ASN A 215 -19.80 -11.79 1.15
CA ASN A 215 -20.36 -12.51 2.28
C ASN A 215 -20.43 -14.00 1.95
N VAL A 216 -19.40 -14.73 2.34
CA VAL A 216 -19.43 -16.19 2.28
C VAL A 216 -20.20 -16.68 3.51
N ALA A 217 -21.20 -17.54 3.29
CA ALA A 217 -21.90 -18.18 4.38
C ALA A 217 -20.90 -18.95 5.26
N PRO A 218 -21.06 -18.95 6.59
CA PRO A 218 -20.20 -19.76 7.45
C PRO A 218 -20.32 -21.23 7.03
N PRO A 219 -19.21 -21.98 7.01
CA PRO A 219 -19.24 -23.37 6.59
C PRO A 219 -20.09 -24.19 7.55
N HIS A 220 -20.74 -25.24 7.04
CA HIS A 220 -21.52 -26.17 7.85
C HIS A 220 -20.63 -27.05 8.74
N ASP A 221 -19.44 -27.38 8.26
CA ASP A 221 -18.45 -28.18 8.97
C ASP A 221 -17.49 -27.26 9.76
N PRO A 222 -17.33 -27.46 11.09
CA PRO A 222 -16.41 -26.69 11.91
C PRO A 222 -14.92 -26.83 11.51
N ASP A 223 -14.54 -27.91 10.82
CA ASP A 223 -13.16 -28.13 10.37
C ASP A 223 -12.88 -27.44 9.01
N THR A 224 -13.92 -26.97 8.33
CA THR A 224 -13.79 -26.23 7.07
C THR A 224 -13.43 -24.77 7.32
N ARG A 225 -12.45 -24.26 6.56
CA ARG A 225 -12.08 -22.85 6.55
C ARG A 225 -12.39 -22.23 5.21
N VAL A 226 -13.21 -21.18 5.23
CA VAL A 226 -13.50 -20.39 4.05
C VAL A 226 -12.34 -19.45 3.74
N PHE A 227 -11.83 -19.49 2.51
CA PHE A 227 -10.86 -18.51 2.03
C PHE A 227 -11.47 -17.12 2.02
N ASN A 228 -10.73 -16.13 2.53
CA ASN A 228 -11.15 -14.73 2.51
C ASN A 228 -10.48 -14.02 1.32
N PRO A 229 -11.21 -13.74 0.22
CA PRO A 229 -10.64 -13.10 -0.97
C PRO A 229 -10.44 -11.58 -0.82
N LYS A 230 -10.70 -11.00 0.37
CA LYS A 230 -10.48 -9.58 0.63
C LYS A 230 -8.98 -9.29 0.71
N ILE A 231 -8.52 -8.39 -0.15
CA ILE A 231 -7.11 -7.97 -0.25
C ILE A 231 -6.89 -6.52 0.20
N THR A 232 -7.97 -5.76 0.44
CA THR A 232 -7.87 -4.37 0.88
C THR A 232 -7.24 -4.26 2.27
N THR A 233 -6.19 -3.45 2.35
CA THR A 233 -5.60 -3.02 3.61
C THR A 233 -6.45 -1.92 4.25
N HIS A 234 -6.94 -2.19 5.45
CA HIS A 234 -7.69 -1.25 6.30
C HIS A 234 -6.86 -0.81 7.51
N GLY A 235 -7.29 0.25 8.18
CA GLY A 235 -6.60 0.82 9.35
C GLY A 235 -6.03 2.20 9.04
N THR A 236 -4.74 2.39 9.33
CA THR A 236 -4.04 3.67 9.22
C THR A 236 -2.95 3.61 8.14
N LEU A 237 -2.30 4.74 7.87
CA LEU A 237 -1.12 4.77 7.00
C LEU A 237 0.00 3.82 7.48
N ALA A 238 0.07 3.52 8.78
CA ALA A 238 1.04 2.58 9.34
C ALA A 238 0.91 1.20 8.70
N ASP A 239 -0.33 0.78 8.42
CA ASP A 239 -0.68 -0.54 7.89
C ASP A 239 -0.28 -0.71 6.42
N THR A 240 0.19 0.37 5.77
CA THR A 240 0.75 0.36 4.42
C THR A 240 2.27 0.20 4.39
N PHE A 241 2.96 0.22 5.52
CA PHE A 241 4.41 0.05 5.51
C PHE A 241 4.81 -1.43 5.54
N ARG A 242 5.77 -1.80 4.70
CA ARG A 242 6.38 -3.13 4.62
C ARG A 242 7.89 -2.98 4.74
N ILE A 243 8.52 -3.88 5.50
CA ILE A 243 9.97 -4.06 5.55
C ILE A 243 10.31 -5.43 4.97
N PHE A 244 11.59 -5.73 4.84
CA PHE A 244 12.12 -6.91 4.14
C PHE A 244 11.66 -6.98 2.69
N THR A 245 11.53 -5.82 2.04
CA THR A 245 11.17 -5.75 0.63
C THR A 245 12.43 -5.77 -0.23
N GLU A 246 12.48 -6.68 -1.20
CA GLU A 246 13.57 -6.83 -2.16
C GLU A 246 13.03 -6.78 -3.60
N GLY A 247 13.87 -6.42 -4.56
CA GLY A 247 13.50 -6.45 -5.98
C GLY A 247 12.49 -5.38 -6.41
N VAL A 248 11.64 -5.73 -7.38
CA VAL A 248 10.73 -4.84 -8.09
C VAL A 248 9.59 -4.38 -7.17
N ASP A 249 9.19 -3.10 -7.28
CA ASP A 249 8.00 -2.60 -6.60
C ASP A 249 6.77 -3.43 -7.00
N GLY A 250 5.88 -3.69 -6.06
CA GLY A 250 4.59 -4.31 -6.33
C GLY A 250 3.74 -3.46 -7.27
N SER A 251 2.93 -4.13 -8.10
CA SER A 251 2.07 -3.55 -9.14
C SER A 251 1.47 -2.19 -8.77
N ASP A 252 1.49 -1.25 -9.71
CA ASP A 252 0.87 0.08 -9.55
C ASP A 252 -0.67 0.02 -9.48
N VAL A 253 -1.23 -1.08 -9.96
CA VAL A 253 -2.67 -1.38 -10.00
C VAL A 253 -2.96 -2.47 -8.99
N ALA A 254 -4.08 -2.33 -8.28
CA ALA A 254 -4.56 -3.38 -7.41
C ALA A 254 -4.97 -4.62 -8.24
N PRO A 255 -4.77 -5.84 -7.73
CA PRO A 255 -5.33 -7.04 -8.33
C PRO A 255 -6.84 -6.92 -8.48
N ASP A 256 -7.37 -7.46 -9.57
CA ASP A 256 -8.80 -7.62 -9.73
C ASP A 256 -9.24 -8.89 -9.01
N ASN A 257 -9.93 -8.72 -7.88
CA ASN A 257 -10.47 -9.81 -7.08
C ASN A 257 -12.00 -9.89 -7.17
N ARG A 258 -12.61 -9.29 -8.20
CA ARG A 258 -14.05 -9.43 -8.42
C ARG A 258 -14.38 -10.92 -8.64
N PRO A 259 -15.37 -11.48 -7.92
CA PRO A 259 -15.87 -12.80 -8.25
C PRO A 259 -16.47 -12.72 -9.64
N ASP A 260 -16.12 -13.67 -10.49
CA ASP A 260 -16.83 -13.86 -11.74
C ASP A 260 -18.29 -14.23 -11.41
N PRO A 261 -19.27 -13.73 -12.19
CA PRO A 261 -20.68 -14.02 -11.95
C PRO A 261 -20.93 -15.54 -12.00
N GLU A 262 -21.83 -16.00 -11.12
CA GLU A 262 -21.98 -17.40 -10.69
C GLU A 262 -21.73 -18.44 -11.80
N PRO A 263 -20.83 -19.41 -11.56
CA PRO A 263 -20.78 -20.58 -12.41
C PRO A 263 -22.04 -21.42 -12.14
N ASP A 264 -22.76 -21.79 -13.20
CA ASP A 264 -23.71 -22.92 -13.17
C ASP A 264 -22.98 -24.28 -13.00
N GLU A 265 -21.71 -24.27 -12.60
CA GLU A 265 -20.83 -25.44 -12.56
C GLU A 265 -20.65 -26.00 -11.16
N GLU A 266 -20.47 -27.33 -11.10
CA GLU A 266 -20.28 -28.05 -9.84
C GLU A 266 -18.94 -27.68 -9.18
N GLU A 267 -18.97 -27.59 -7.85
CA GLU A 267 -17.77 -27.38 -7.02
C GLU A 267 -16.69 -28.43 -7.33
N ILE A 268 -15.45 -27.96 -7.50
CA ILE A 268 -14.28 -28.82 -7.68
C ILE A 268 -13.74 -29.18 -6.29
N ILE A 269 -13.53 -30.47 -6.05
CA ILE A 269 -12.87 -30.97 -4.85
C ILE A 269 -11.47 -31.46 -5.23
N ALA A 270 -10.45 -30.95 -4.54
CA ALA A 270 -9.06 -31.36 -4.69
C ALA A 270 -8.51 -31.87 -3.37
N HIS A 271 -7.84 -33.01 -3.39
CA HIS A 271 -7.06 -33.53 -2.27
C HIS A 271 -5.59 -33.18 -2.48
N THR A 272 -4.98 -32.53 -1.49
CA THR A 272 -3.56 -32.15 -1.51
C THR A 272 -2.77 -32.90 -0.44
N ASP A 273 -1.53 -33.22 -0.74
CA ASP A 273 -0.59 -33.86 0.20
C ASP A 273 0.86 -33.48 -0.16
N GLY A 274 1.71 -33.40 0.85
CA GLY A 274 3.09 -32.96 0.79
C GLY A 274 4.01 -33.83 1.64
N SER A 275 4.80 -34.67 0.98
CA SER A 275 5.72 -35.59 1.68
C SER A 275 7.17 -35.18 1.53
N ALA A 276 7.95 -35.23 2.61
CA ALA A 276 9.40 -35.09 2.56
C ALA A 276 10.15 -36.24 3.27
N MET A 277 11.25 -36.64 2.66
CA MET A 277 12.27 -37.49 3.25
C MET A 277 13.42 -36.63 3.79
N ASN A 278 14.02 -37.05 4.90
CA ASN A 278 15.11 -36.33 5.58
C ASN A 278 14.75 -34.87 5.97
N ASN A 279 13.49 -34.62 6.32
CA ASN A 279 13.01 -33.28 6.69
C ASN A 279 13.89 -32.63 7.78
N GLY A 280 14.20 -31.35 7.61
CA GLY A 280 15.09 -30.59 8.50
C GLY A 280 16.59 -30.85 8.33
N ARG A 281 17.01 -31.52 7.25
CA ARG A 281 18.41 -31.72 6.87
C ARG A 281 18.70 -31.11 5.50
N ASP A 282 19.97 -30.80 5.23
CA ASP A 282 20.40 -30.22 3.95
C ASP A 282 20.12 -31.12 2.74
N GLU A 283 19.96 -32.43 2.97
CA GLU A 283 19.63 -33.45 1.96
C GLU A 283 18.14 -33.77 1.90
N ALA A 284 17.28 -32.90 2.43
CA ALA A 284 15.84 -33.07 2.37
C ALA A 284 15.37 -33.11 0.91
N THR A 285 14.45 -34.04 0.63
CA THR A 285 13.75 -34.11 -0.65
C THR A 285 12.27 -34.18 -0.38
N ALA A 286 11.47 -33.46 -1.14
CA ALA A 286 10.03 -33.42 -0.95
C ALA A 286 9.29 -33.49 -2.27
N GLY A 287 8.03 -33.94 -2.23
CA GLY A 287 7.12 -33.97 -3.35
C GLY A 287 5.73 -33.49 -2.94
N SER A 288 5.06 -32.77 -3.84
CA SER A 288 3.68 -32.32 -3.73
C SER A 288 2.78 -33.18 -4.63
N GLY A 289 1.58 -33.47 -4.15
CA GLY A 289 0.55 -34.19 -4.86
C GLY A 289 -0.79 -33.44 -4.85
N VAL A 290 -1.49 -33.46 -5.98
CA VAL A 290 -2.87 -32.98 -6.10
C VAL A 290 -3.70 -34.05 -6.80
N PHE A 291 -4.81 -34.45 -6.18
CA PHE A 291 -5.71 -35.47 -6.69
C PHE A 291 -7.15 -34.95 -6.78
N PHE A 292 -7.71 -34.97 -7.98
CA PHE A 292 -9.09 -34.57 -8.28
C PHE A 292 -10.02 -35.78 -8.48
N GLY A 293 -9.46 -36.95 -8.79
CA GLY A 293 -10.22 -38.17 -9.07
C GLY A 293 -9.43 -39.18 -9.90
N GLU A 294 -9.94 -40.41 -10.00
CA GLU A 294 -9.29 -41.45 -10.78
C GLU A 294 -9.28 -41.09 -12.28
N GLY A 295 -8.08 -41.02 -12.87
CA GLY A 295 -7.90 -40.68 -14.28
C GLY A 295 -8.09 -39.20 -14.64
N ASP A 296 -8.31 -38.31 -13.66
CA ASP A 296 -8.40 -36.87 -13.95
C ASP A 296 -7.07 -36.33 -14.48
N ILE A 297 -7.13 -35.66 -15.63
CA ILE A 297 -5.95 -35.12 -16.32
C ILE A 297 -5.26 -33.98 -15.54
N ARG A 298 -5.94 -33.40 -14.55
CA ARG A 298 -5.43 -32.35 -13.67
C ARG A 298 -4.67 -32.92 -12.46
N ASN A 299 -4.64 -34.24 -12.27
CA ASN A 299 -3.84 -34.83 -11.20
C ASN A 299 -2.36 -34.46 -11.37
N ILE A 300 -1.74 -33.96 -10.30
CA ILE A 300 -0.36 -33.45 -10.31
C ILE A 300 0.47 -34.22 -9.30
N ALA A 301 1.68 -34.63 -9.71
CA ALA A 301 2.72 -35.12 -8.82
C ALA A 301 4.02 -34.42 -9.18
N THR A 302 4.54 -33.58 -8.28
CA THR A 302 5.69 -32.72 -8.56
C THR A 302 6.75 -32.87 -7.48
N ARG A 303 8.02 -32.97 -7.90
CA ARG A 303 9.13 -32.88 -6.96
C ARG A 303 9.37 -31.42 -6.58
N VAL A 304 9.46 -31.13 -5.28
CA VAL A 304 9.79 -29.78 -4.79
C VAL A 304 11.20 -29.41 -5.27
N PRO A 305 11.36 -28.29 -5.99
CA PRO A 305 12.67 -27.82 -6.41
C PRO A 305 13.60 -27.56 -5.22
N THR A 306 14.87 -27.95 -5.34
CA THR A 306 15.88 -27.76 -4.27
C THR A 306 16.03 -26.29 -3.87
N ALA A 307 15.83 -25.36 -4.81
CA ALA A 307 15.88 -23.92 -4.57
C ALA A 307 14.84 -23.41 -3.56
N LEU A 308 13.77 -24.18 -3.30
CA LEU A 308 12.73 -23.83 -2.33
C LEU A 308 12.99 -24.41 -0.93
N ASN A 309 14.17 -25.02 -0.69
CA ASN A 309 14.51 -25.71 0.56
C ASN A 309 13.45 -26.76 0.95
N PRO A 310 13.44 -27.92 0.26
CA PRO A 310 12.41 -28.93 0.42
C PRO A 310 12.14 -29.33 1.88
N SER A 311 10.86 -29.34 2.26
CA SER A 311 10.36 -29.80 3.55
C SER A 311 8.89 -30.22 3.38
N ASN A 312 8.30 -30.89 4.38
CA ASN A 312 6.86 -31.21 4.33
C ASN A 312 6.03 -29.94 4.12
N GLN A 313 6.31 -28.89 4.90
CA GLN A 313 5.55 -27.64 4.85
C GLN A 313 5.64 -26.94 3.48
N VAL A 314 6.80 -26.98 2.84
CA VAL A 314 6.97 -26.43 1.48
C VAL A 314 6.21 -27.28 0.45
N ALA A 315 6.18 -28.60 0.62
CA ALA A 315 5.44 -29.50 -0.26
C ALA A 315 3.93 -29.30 -0.16
N GLU A 316 3.37 -29.17 1.05
CA GLU A 316 1.95 -28.88 1.27
C GLU A 316 1.53 -27.58 0.59
N ILE A 317 2.27 -26.49 0.84
CA ILE A 317 1.98 -25.18 0.25
C ILE A 317 2.10 -25.24 -1.28
N LEU A 318 3.06 -26.01 -1.82
CA LEU A 318 3.20 -26.20 -3.26
C LEU A 318 2.00 -26.97 -3.83
N ALA A 319 1.50 -28.00 -3.15
CA ALA A 319 0.31 -28.75 -3.57
C ALA A 319 -0.92 -27.84 -3.63
N ILE A 320 -1.18 -27.03 -2.59
CA ILE A 320 -2.27 -26.06 -2.55
C ILE A 320 -2.15 -25.06 -3.72
N LYS A 321 -0.94 -24.49 -3.93
CA LYS A 321 -0.69 -23.57 -5.04
C LYS A 321 -1.01 -24.23 -6.39
N GLN A 322 -0.57 -25.47 -6.60
CA GLN A 322 -0.79 -26.22 -7.83
C GLN A 322 -2.27 -26.54 -8.05
N ALA A 323 -3.01 -26.87 -6.99
CA ALA A 323 -4.45 -27.07 -7.05
C ALA A 323 -5.16 -25.80 -7.53
N CYS A 324 -4.83 -24.64 -6.94
CA CYS A 324 -5.38 -23.35 -7.37
C CYS A 324 -5.05 -23.00 -8.82
N GLU A 325 -3.82 -23.28 -9.29
CA GLU A 325 -3.40 -23.00 -10.68
C GLU A 325 -4.02 -23.95 -11.72
N ALA A 326 -4.42 -25.15 -11.31
CA ALA A 326 -5.03 -26.16 -12.17
C ALA A 326 -6.56 -26.00 -12.31
N CYS A 327 -7.17 -25.16 -11.46
CA CYS A 327 -8.60 -24.90 -11.47
C CYS A 327 -8.95 -23.57 -12.15
N PRO A 328 -10.12 -23.48 -12.83
CA PRO A 328 -10.64 -22.21 -13.28
C PRO A 328 -10.88 -21.24 -12.10
N ASN A 329 -10.71 -19.94 -12.34
CA ASN A 329 -10.88 -18.90 -11.30
C ASN A 329 -12.35 -18.62 -10.94
N ASP A 330 -13.26 -19.04 -11.81
CA ASP A 330 -14.69 -18.79 -11.73
C ASP A 330 -15.48 -19.96 -11.11
N ILE A 331 -14.83 -21.09 -10.76
CA ILE A 331 -15.47 -22.26 -10.16
C ILE A 331 -15.06 -22.41 -8.69
N PRO A 332 -16.01 -22.67 -7.75
CA PRO A 332 -15.67 -23.00 -6.37
C PRO A 332 -14.70 -24.17 -6.28
N LEU A 333 -13.64 -24.00 -5.48
CA LEU A 333 -12.64 -25.01 -5.19
C LEU A 333 -12.61 -25.29 -3.68
N THR A 334 -12.88 -26.53 -3.31
CA THR A 334 -12.63 -27.06 -1.96
C THR A 334 -11.34 -27.86 -1.96
N ILE A 335 -10.40 -27.47 -1.10
CA ILE A 335 -9.12 -28.14 -0.91
C ILE A 335 -9.16 -28.93 0.40
N ILE A 336 -8.90 -30.22 0.32
CA ILE A 336 -8.79 -31.13 1.45
C ILE A 336 -7.30 -31.44 1.64
N SER A 337 -6.74 -30.99 2.77
CA SER A 337 -5.33 -31.15 3.17
C SER A 337 -5.25 -31.60 4.63
N ASP A 338 -4.10 -32.15 5.06
CA ASP A 338 -3.85 -32.67 6.40
C ASP A 338 -3.28 -31.66 7.43
#